data_AF-A0A4V2B933-F1
#
_entry.id   AF-A0A4V2B933-F1
#
_cell.length_a   1.000
_cell.length_b   1.000
_cell.length_c   1.000
_cell.angle_alpha   90.00
_cell.angle_beta   90.00
_cell.angle_gamma   90.00
#
_symmetry.space_group_name_H-M   'P 1'
#
loop_
_entity.id
_entity.type
_entity.pdbx_description
1 polymer ?
#
loop_
_entity_poly.entity_id
_entity_poly.type
_entity_poly.pdbx_seq_one_letter_code
_entity_poly.pdbx_strand_id
1 'polypeptide(L)'
;MELKSPPPRPDLTKKGIYLLVTALALGLPRTAIESPMLLSQASRMPNGLVILIASQLFAFAIVGGLLFLIYRRHNWARWSYSVLTILGIPFSVYPLYLSLSAAPVSGLIGIGQIFLQLAGLFLLFRPVSSAWFKWRAAQPD
;
A
#
# COMPACT_ATOMS: atom_id res chain seq x y z
N MET A 1 -38.42 -7.94 1.15
CA MET A 1 -37.19 -7.10 1.06
C MET A 1 -36.65 -7.24 -0.35
N GLU A 2 -36.76 -6.22 -1.20
CA GLU A 2 -36.07 -6.23 -2.48
C GLU A 2 -34.56 -6.11 -2.23
N LEU A 3 -33.80 -7.16 -2.56
CA LEU A 3 -32.33 -7.14 -2.56
C LEU A 3 -31.88 -6.17 -3.65
N LYS A 4 -31.66 -4.91 -3.29
CA LYS A 4 -31.11 -3.90 -4.20
C LYS A 4 -29.72 -4.35 -4.62
N SER A 5 -29.51 -4.56 -5.92
CA SER A 5 -28.22 -5.03 -6.44
C SER A 5 -27.09 -4.05 -6.11
N PRO A 6 -25.86 -4.54 -5.87
CA PRO A 6 -24.71 -3.69 -5.59
C PRO A 6 -24.42 -2.75 -6.76
N PRO A 7 -24.24 -1.44 -6.54
CA PRO A 7 -23.85 -0.52 -7.60
C PRO A 7 -22.52 -0.98 -8.18
N PRO A 8 -22.32 -0.85 -9.51
CA PRO A 8 -21.06 -1.20 -10.14
C PRO A 8 -19.90 -0.39 -9.55
N ARG A 9 -18.69 -0.96 -9.57
CA ARG A 9 -17.50 -0.25 -9.08
C ARG A 9 -17.16 0.91 -10.04
N PRO A 10 -17.07 2.16 -9.54
CA PRO A 10 -16.65 3.29 -10.37
C PRO A 10 -15.25 3.10 -10.96
N ASP A 11 -15.02 3.63 -12.15
CA ASP A 11 -13.70 3.50 -12.82
C ASP A 11 -12.59 4.22 -12.06
N LEU A 12 -12.89 5.34 -11.39
CA LEU A 12 -11.94 6.01 -10.50
C LEU A 12 -11.52 5.10 -9.34
N THR A 13 -12.45 4.33 -8.76
CA THR A 13 -12.14 3.36 -7.71
C THR A 13 -11.28 2.22 -8.24
N LYS A 14 -11.57 1.70 -9.43
CA LYS A 14 -10.74 0.65 -10.07
C LYS A 14 -9.32 1.16 -10.28
N LYS A 15 -9.16 2.34 -10.90
CA LYS A 15 -7.87 2.99 -11.12
C LYS A 15 -7.13 3.19 -9.79
N GLY A 16 -7.83 3.70 -8.77
CA GLY A 16 -7.26 3.87 -7.43
C GLY A 16 -6.70 2.56 -6.87
N ILE A 17 -7.49 1.49 -6.87
CA ILE A 17 -7.04 0.16 -6.42
C ILE A 17 -5.84 -0.33 -7.22
N TYR A 18 -5.86 -0.21 -8.55
CA TYR A 18 -4.75 -0.66 -9.39
C TYR A 18 -3.47 0.12 -9.11
N LEU A 19 -3.53 1.44 -8.92
CA LEU A 19 -2.36 2.23 -8.54
C LEU A 19 -1.76 1.75 -7.20
N LEU A 20 -2.60 1.44 -6.22
CA LEU A 20 -2.14 0.92 -4.92
C LEU A 20 -1.54 -0.48 -5.03
N VAL A 21 -2.14 -1.36 -5.85
CA VAL A 21 -1.61 -2.71 -6.12
C VAL A 21 -0.29 -2.63 -6.87
N THR A 22 -0.18 -1.74 -7.86
CA THR A 22 1.08 -1.48 -8.57
C THR A 22 2.14 -0.94 -7.62
N ALA A 23 1.80 -0.01 -6.72
CA ALA A 23 2.72 0.49 -5.71
C ALA A 23 3.21 -0.64 -4.79
N LEU A 24 2.33 -1.54 -4.35
CA LEU A 24 2.71 -2.73 -3.58
C LEU A 24 3.64 -3.65 -4.40
N ALA A 25 3.31 -3.91 -5.65
CA ALA A 25 4.08 -4.78 -6.53
C ALA A 25 5.49 -4.23 -6.81
N LEU A 26 5.65 -2.91 -6.94
CA LEU A 26 6.96 -2.25 -7.06
C LEU A 26 7.85 -2.42 -5.83
N GLY A 27 7.28 -2.77 -4.67
CA GLY A 27 8.05 -3.14 -3.50
C GLY A 27 8.96 -4.36 -3.75
N LEU A 28 8.53 -5.33 -4.56
CA LEU A 28 9.30 -6.54 -4.85
C LEU A 28 10.61 -6.27 -5.61
N PRO A 29 10.63 -5.60 -6.78
CA PRO A 29 11.87 -5.28 -7.48
C PRO A 29 12.75 -4.33 -6.66
N ARG A 30 12.14 -3.40 -5.89
CA ARG A 30 12.88 -2.52 -5.00
C ARG A 30 13.64 -3.31 -3.92
N THR A 31 12.97 -4.24 -3.24
CA THR A 31 13.61 -5.13 -2.25
C THR A 31 14.71 -5.98 -2.89
N ALA A 32 14.53 -6.46 -4.13
CA ALA A 32 15.56 -7.21 -4.83
C ALA A 32 16.82 -6.37 -5.09
N ILE A 33 16.66 -5.11 -5.51
CA ILE A 33 17.76 -4.17 -5.74
C ILE A 33 18.46 -3.80 -4.43
N GLU A 34 17.70 -3.55 -3.35
CA GLU A 34 18.25 -3.17 -2.04
C GLU A 34 18.76 -4.37 -1.22
N SER A 35 18.60 -5.60 -1.74
CA SER A 35 18.91 -6.84 -1.00
C SER A 35 20.33 -6.91 -0.43
N PRO A 36 21.41 -6.46 -1.09
CA PRO A 36 22.76 -6.52 -0.49
C PRO A 36 22.89 -5.61 0.74
N MET A 37 22.32 -4.39 0.65
CA MET A 37 22.30 -3.44 1.76
C MET A 37 21.46 -3.99 2.92
N LEU A 38 20.27 -4.49 2.61
CA LEU A 38 19.34 -5.08 3.57
C LEU A 38 19.94 -6.29 4.30
N LEU A 39 20.61 -7.19 3.58
CA LEU A 39 21.32 -8.34 4.16
C LEU A 39 22.50 -7.90 5.04
N SER A 40 23.23 -6.86 4.63
CA SER A 40 24.34 -6.32 5.42
C SER A 40 23.89 -5.63 6.71
N GLN A 41 22.66 -5.09 6.75
CA GLN A 41 22.05 -4.54 7.97
C GLN A 41 21.54 -5.66 8.86
N ALA A 42 20.89 -6.66 8.27
CA ALA A 42 20.38 -7.83 8.96
C ALA A 42 21.49 -8.64 9.65
N SER A 43 22.67 -8.78 9.04
CA SER A 43 23.80 -9.53 9.63
C SER A 43 24.42 -8.86 10.86
N ARG A 44 24.16 -7.56 11.09
CA ARG A 44 24.67 -6.81 12.25
C ARG A 44 23.83 -6.99 13.52
N MET A 45 22.67 -7.64 13.41
CA MET A 45 21.74 -7.83 14.51
C MET A 45 21.56 -9.32 14.82
N PRO A 46 21.46 -9.71 16.10
CA PRO A 46 21.00 -11.06 16.45
C PRO A 46 19.66 -11.35 15.77
N ASN A 47 19.56 -12.49 15.07
CA ASN A 47 18.36 -12.88 14.31
C ASN A 47 17.91 -11.90 13.21
N GLY A 48 18.77 -10.97 12.76
CA GLY A 48 18.35 -9.90 11.87
C GLY A 48 17.78 -10.38 10.52
N LEU A 49 18.25 -11.51 9.99
CA LEU A 49 17.69 -12.11 8.76
C LEU A 49 16.25 -12.58 8.97
N VAL A 50 15.96 -13.21 10.11
CA VAL A 50 14.60 -13.64 10.48
C VAL A 50 13.69 -12.42 10.65
N ILE A 51 14.16 -11.39 11.35
CA ILE A 51 13.42 -10.13 11.54
C ILE A 51 13.13 -9.46 10.20
N LEU A 52 14.11 -9.42 9.30
CA LEU A 52 13.96 -8.83 7.97
C LEU A 52 12.90 -9.56 7.14
N ILE A 53 12.99 -10.89 7.05
CA ILE A 53 12.01 -11.67 6.28
C ILE A 53 10.62 -11.57 6.92
N ALA A 54 10.53 -11.71 8.25
CA ALA A 54 9.26 -11.66 8.97
C ALA A 54 8.58 -10.29 8.81
N SER A 55 9.33 -9.19 8.97
CA SER A 55 8.81 -7.82 8.78
C SER A 55 8.37 -7.57 7.34
N GLN A 56 9.13 -8.05 6.34
CA GLN A 56 8.77 -7.90 4.94
C GLN A 56 7.48 -8.66 4.60
N LEU A 57 7.37 -9.93 5.02
CA LEU A 57 6.18 -10.75 4.82
C LEU A 57 4.97 -10.16 5.53
N PHE A 58 5.16 -9.70 6.77
CA PHE A 58 4.11 -9.07 7.56
C PHE A 58 3.60 -7.78 6.90
N ALA A 59 4.51 -6.93 6.40
CA ALA A 59 4.14 -5.70 5.69
C ALA A 59 3.33 -6.02 4.41
N PHE A 60 3.79 -6.99 3.60
CA PHE A 60 3.06 -7.42 2.40
C PHE A 60 1.69 -8.00 2.74
N ALA A 61 1.60 -8.83 3.80
CA ALA A 61 0.34 -9.45 4.22
C ALA A 61 -0.67 -8.41 4.71
N ILE A 62 -0.24 -7.47 5.56
CA ILE A 62 -1.12 -6.40 6.06
C ILE A 62 -1.57 -5.50 4.91
N VAL A 63 -0.65 -4.99 4.10
CA VAL A 63 -0.99 -4.08 3.02
C VAL A 63 -1.86 -4.78 1.97
N GLY A 64 -1.48 -5.99 1.55
CA GLY A 64 -2.27 -6.80 0.62
C GLY A 64 -3.66 -7.12 1.17
N GLY A 65 -3.76 -7.49 2.44
CA GLY A 65 -5.03 -7.74 3.13
C GLY A 65 -5.93 -6.50 3.17
N LEU A 66 -5.38 -5.33 3.47
CA LEU A 66 -6.12 -4.06 3.42
C LEU A 66 -6.60 -3.73 2.01
N LEU A 67 -5.76 -3.90 0.98
CA LEU A 67 -6.15 -3.69 -0.42
C LEU A 67 -7.27 -4.65 -0.86
N PHE A 68 -7.21 -5.91 -0.40
CA PHE A 68 -8.27 -6.88 -0.64
C PHE A 68 -9.60 -6.47 0.03
N LEU A 69 -9.53 -5.96 1.26
CA LEU A 69 -10.72 -5.47 1.97
C LEU A 69 -11.29 -4.19 1.33
N ILE A 70 -10.43 -3.30 0.85
CA ILE A 70 -10.82 -2.13 0.04
C ILE A 70 -11.52 -2.60 -1.24
N TYR A 71 -10.97 -3.61 -1.92
CA TYR A 71 -11.60 -4.22 -3.09
C TYR A 71 -13.00 -4.77 -2.77
N ARG A 72 -13.19 -5.35 -1.58
CA ARG A 72 -14.48 -5.83 -1.04
C ARG A 72 -15.40 -4.74 -0.46
N ARG A 73 -15.09 -3.45 -0.68
CA ARG A 73 -15.89 -2.28 -0.24
C ARG A 73 -15.88 -2.02 1.27
N HIS A 74 -14.93 -2.56 2.03
CA HIS A 74 -14.83 -2.25 3.46
C HIS A 74 -14.29 -0.83 3.66
N ASN A 75 -15.17 0.09 4.07
CA ASN A 75 -14.82 1.50 4.26
C ASN A 75 -13.77 1.71 5.37
N TRP A 76 -13.78 0.87 6.41
CA TRP A 76 -12.78 0.93 7.48
C TRP A 76 -11.37 0.63 6.96
N ALA A 77 -11.23 -0.35 6.05
CA ALA A 77 -9.93 -0.71 5.47
C ALA A 77 -9.33 0.44 4.66
N ARG A 78 -10.17 1.23 3.98
CA ARG A 78 -9.74 2.46 3.29
C ARG A 78 -9.12 3.45 4.27
N TRP A 79 -9.77 3.71 5.40
CA TRP A 79 -9.25 4.62 6.42
C TRP A 79 -7.99 4.08 7.09
N SER A 80 -7.97 2.80 7.49
CA SER A 80 -6.79 2.15 8.07
C SER A 80 -5.58 2.24 7.14
N TYR A 81 -5.76 1.94 5.85
CA TYR A 81 -4.70 2.07 4.85
C TYR A 81 -4.22 3.52 4.71
N SER A 82 -5.12 4.49 4.76
CA SER A 82 -4.79 5.92 4.68
C SER A 82 -3.93 6.37 5.85
N VAL A 83 -4.35 6.02 7.07
CA VAL A 83 -3.64 6.37 8.31
C VAL A 83 -2.26 5.73 8.31
N LEU A 84 -2.14 4.44 7.98
CA LEU A 84 -0.86 3.75 7.89
C LEU A 84 0.05 4.38 6.82
N THR A 85 -0.51 4.78 5.68
CA THR A 85 0.23 5.47 4.61
C THR A 85 0.79 6.80 5.11
N ILE A 86 -0.05 7.64 5.74
CA ILE A 86 0.36 8.96 6.24
C ILE A 86 1.42 8.81 7.35
N LEU A 87 1.21 7.89 8.28
CA LEU A 87 2.17 7.62 9.35
C LEU A 87 3.49 7.04 8.81
N GLY A 88 3.44 6.26 7.73
CA GLY A 88 4.62 5.67 7.10
C GLY A 88 5.50 6.67 6.35
N ILE A 89 4.95 7.81 5.89
CA ILE A 89 5.70 8.78 5.08
C ILE A 89 6.95 9.29 5.82
N PRO A 90 6.88 9.81 7.07
CA PRO A 90 8.07 10.25 7.81
C PRO A 90 9.15 9.16 7.93
N PHE A 91 8.75 7.91 8.18
CA PHE A 91 9.67 6.78 8.31
C PHE A 91 10.29 6.35 6.97
N SER A 92 9.70 6.74 5.84
CA SER A 92 10.21 6.43 4.51
C SER A 92 11.21 7.47 3.97
N VAL A 93 11.24 8.68 4.51
CA VAL A 93 12.11 9.77 4.03
C VAL A 93 13.59 9.40 4.16
N TYR A 94 14.03 8.97 5.35
CA TYR A 94 15.44 8.65 5.59
C TYR A 94 15.94 7.46 4.76
N PRO A 95 15.23 6.31 4.72
CA PRO A 95 15.59 5.21 3.82
C PRO A 95 15.61 5.63 2.35
N LEU A 96 14.66 6.47 1.91
CA LEU A 96 14.62 6.94 0.52
C LEU A 96 15.83 7.81 0.18
N TYR A 97 16.25 8.69 1.09
CA TYR A 97 17.46 9.50 0.93
C TYR A 97 18.71 8.61 0.80
N LEU A 98 18.85 7.60 1.67
CA LEU A 98 19.93 6.63 1.57
C LEU A 98 19.90 5.87 0.23
N SER A 99 18.73 5.39 -0.19
CA SER A 99 18.58 4.69 -1.47
C SER A 99 18.93 5.57 -2.67
N LEU A 100 18.56 6.87 -2.67
CA LEU A 100 18.93 7.78 -3.76
C LEU A 100 20.44 7.97 -3.90
N SER A 101 21.17 7.94 -2.78
CA SER A 101 22.64 8.07 -2.78
C SER A 101 23.37 6.77 -3.13
N ALA A 102 22.89 5.63 -2.65
CA ALA A 102 23.56 4.34 -2.81
C ALA A 102 23.11 3.57 -4.06
N ALA A 103 21.84 3.68 -4.44
CA ALA A 103 21.22 2.98 -5.55
C ALA A 103 20.14 3.86 -6.21
N PRO A 104 20.51 4.83 -7.07
CA PRO A 104 19.61 5.85 -7.61
C PRO A 104 18.34 5.26 -8.26
N VAL A 105 18.48 4.12 -8.95
CA VAL A 105 17.35 3.39 -9.55
C VAL A 105 16.34 2.95 -8.50
N SER A 106 16.80 2.42 -7.36
CA SER A 106 15.91 2.04 -6.24
C SER A 106 15.22 3.27 -5.64
N GLY A 107 15.96 4.37 -5.48
CA GLY A 107 15.41 5.64 -5.01
C GLY A 107 14.31 6.16 -5.92
N LEU A 108 14.49 6.13 -7.24
CA LEU A 108 13.47 6.53 -8.22
C LEU A 108 12.24 5.62 -8.18
N ILE A 109 12.42 4.30 -8.04
CA ILE A 109 11.31 3.35 -7.84
C ILE A 109 10.56 3.70 -6.55
N GLY A 110 11.27 4.02 -5.47
CA GLY A 110 10.68 4.44 -4.20
C GLY A 110 9.85 5.72 -4.31
N ILE A 111 10.33 6.73 -5.03
CA ILE A 111 9.57 7.97 -5.31
C ILE A 111 8.31 7.63 -6.13
N GLY A 112 8.46 6.85 -7.19
CA GLY A 112 7.34 6.41 -8.02
C GLY A 112 6.29 5.62 -7.22
N GLN A 113 6.74 4.75 -6.32
CA GLN A 113 5.89 3.99 -5.42
C GLN A 113 5.08 4.91 -4.50
N ILE A 114 5.71 5.92 -3.87
CA ILE A 114 5.02 6.91 -3.03
C ILE A 114 3.99 7.69 -3.86
N PHE A 115 4.36 8.13 -5.07
CA PHE A 115 3.45 8.87 -5.93
C PHE A 115 2.22 8.04 -6.33
N LEU A 116 2.42 6.79 -6.75
CA LEU A 116 1.34 5.85 -7.06
C LEU A 116 0.44 5.59 -5.86
N GLN A 117 1.04 5.44 -4.67
CA GLN A 117 0.31 5.23 -3.42
C GLN A 117 -0.57 6.43 -3.07
N LEU A 118 -0.04 7.65 -3.16
CA LEU A 118 -0.80 8.88 -2.90
C LEU A 118 -1.88 9.13 -3.95
N ALA A 119 -1.57 8.92 -5.23
CA ALA A 119 -2.54 9.04 -6.32
C ALA A 119 -3.68 8.04 -6.17
N GLY A 120 -3.36 6.78 -5.86
CA GLY A 120 -4.35 5.73 -5.59
C GLY A 120 -5.25 6.09 -4.41
N LEU A 121 -4.66 6.57 -3.31
CA LEU A 121 -5.39 7.01 -2.13
C LEU A 121 -6.35 8.16 -2.48
N PHE A 122 -5.85 9.19 -3.15
CA PHE A 122 -6.65 10.34 -3.56
C PHE A 122 -7.86 9.93 -4.41
N LEU A 123 -7.71 8.97 -5.33
CA LEU A 123 -8.82 8.43 -6.12
C LEU A 123 -9.84 7.67 -5.28
N LEU A 124 -9.41 6.96 -4.22
CA LEU A 124 -10.32 6.26 -3.32
C LEU A 124 -11.19 7.20 -2.48
N PHE A 125 -10.76 8.46 -2.27
CA PHE A 125 -11.53 9.46 -1.49
C PHE A 125 -12.41 10.37 -2.34
N ARG A 126 -12.36 10.28 -3.68
CA ARG A 126 -13.27 11.03 -4.55
C ARG A 126 -14.75 10.79 -4.19
N PRO A 127 -15.64 11.77 -4.36
CA PRO A 127 -17.05 11.65 -3.96
C PRO A 127 -17.75 10.40 -4.50
N VAL A 128 -17.51 10.08 -5.78
CA VAL A 128 -18.05 8.89 -6.45
C VAL A 128 -17.56 7.59 -5.81
N SER A 129 -16.26 7.51 -5.49
CA SER A 129 -15.66 6.37 -4.79
C SER A 129 -16.23 6.25 -3.38
N SER A 130 -16.35 7.35 -2.65
CA SER A 130 -16.90 7.41 -1.29
C SER A 130 -18.37 6.95 -1.24
N ALA A 131 -19.19 7.32 -2.22
CA ALA A 131 -20.57 6.85 -2.32
C ALA A 131 -20.64 5.32 -2.49
N TRP A 132 -19.72 4.75 -3.28
CA TRP A 132 -19.63 3.31 -3.49
C TRP A 132 -19.28 2.54 -2.21
N PHE A 133 -18.37 3.06 -1.37
CA PHE A 133 -18.06 2.47 -0.07
C PHE A 133 -19.23 2.60 0.93
N LYS A 134 -19.95 3.73 0.92
CA LYS A 134 -21.09 3.98 1.81
C LYS A 134 -22.28 3.05 1.53
N TRP A 135 -22.48 2.63 0.28
CA TRP A 135 -23.56 1.70 -0.08
C TRP A 135 -23.52 0.39 0.72
N ARG A 136 -22.31 -0.17 0.96
CA ARG A 136 -22.11 -1.38 1.76
C ARG A 136 -22.38 -1.10 3.24
N ALA A 137 -21.93 0.05 3.76
CA ALA A 137 -22.14 0.42 5.16
C ALA A 137 -23.62 0.63 5.51
N ALA A 138 -24.46 0.97 4.52
CA ALA A 138 -25.89 1.16 4.70
C ALA A 138 -26.72 -0.15 4.68
N GLN A 139 -26.09 -1.28 4.37
CA GLN A 139 -26.71 -2.61 4.43
C GLN A 139 -25.98 -3.41 5.51
N PRO A 140 -26.43 -3.32 6.78
CA PRO A 140 -25.94 -4.22 7.82
C PRO A 140 -26.25 -5.66 7.41
N ASP A 141 -25.28 -6.55 7.63
CA ASP A 141 -25.38 -7.99 7.34
C ASP A 141 -26.53 -8.65 8.14
#